data_AF-A0A1H2PWG9-F1
#
_entry.id   AF-A0A1H2PWG9-F1
#
_cell.length_a   1.000
_cell.length_b   1.000
_cell.length_c   1.000
_cell.angle_alpha   90.00
_cell.angle_beta   90.00
_cell.angle_gamma   90.00
#
_symmetry.space_group_name_H-M   'P 1'
#
loop_
_entity.id
_entity.type
_entity.pdbx_description
1 polymer ?
#
loop_
_entity_poly.entity_id
_entity_poly.type
_entity_poly.pdbx_seq_one_letter_code
_entity_poly.pdbx_strand_id
1 'polypeptide(L)' 'GDVPAGVPGEFEVVGVYDLPAANAALAQGAKAYWDATNKAVTGTAADNVLIGAVVLGKAAGVAVARVRLNGTV' A
#
# COMPACT_ATOMS: atom_id res chain seq x y z
N GLY A 1 6.61 -16.66 -5.32
CA GLY A 1 6.68 -17.78 -4.37
C GLY A 1 7.21 -17.26 -3.06
N ASP A 2 6.88 -17.90 -1.95
CA ASP A 2 7.29 -17.40 -0.63
C ASP A 2 8.82 -17.49 -0.48
N VAL A 3 9.43 -16.41 0.02
CA VAL A 3 10.85 -16.39 0.36
C VAL A 3 10.97 -16.80 1.84
N PRO A 4 11.68 -17.90 2.16
CA PRO A 4 11.85 -18.34 3.55
C PRO A 4 12.55 -17.29 4.42
N ALA A 5 12.25 -17.30 5.72
CA ALA A 5 12.88 -16.37 6.66
C ALA A 5 14.41 -16.52 6.65
N GLY A 6 15.12 -15.38 6.58
CA GLY A 6 16.58 -15.33 6.56
C GLY A 6 17.25 -15.67 5.22
N VAL A 7 16.47 -15.89 4.16
CA VAL A 7 16.99 -16.20 2.82
C VAL A 7 16.87 -14.95 1.93
N PRO A 8 17.91 -14.59 1.14
CA PRO A 8 17.79 -13.52 0.16
C PRO A 8 16.75 -13.89 -0.91
N GLY A 9 15.98 -12.90 -1.34
CA GLY A 9 14.96 -13.05 -2.37
C GLY A 9 14.77 -11.77 -3.17
N GLU A 10 14.05 -11.89 -4.29
CA GLU A 10 13.70 -10.77 -5.15
C GLU A 10 12.40 -10.13 -4.67
N PHE A 11 12.38 -8.80 -4.58
CA PHE A 11 11.22 -8.04 -4.11
C PHE A 11 10.92 -6.89 -5.06
N GLU A 12 9.65 -6.74 -5.40
CA GLU A 12 9.18 -5.62 -6.22
C GLU A 12 8.89 -4.41 -5.33
N VAL A 13 9.74 -3.38 -5.45
CA VAL A 13 9.68 -2.18 -4.59
C VAL A 13 9.06 -0.97 -5.30
N VAL A 14 8.85 -1.06 -6.61
CA VAL A 14 8.29 -0.02 -7.48
C VAL A 14 7.32 -0.65 -8.46
N GLY A 15 6.33 0.11 -8.93
CA GLY A 15 5.31 -0.37 -9.87
C GLY A 15 3.90 -0.02 -9.38
N VAL A 16 2.86 -0.56 -10.02
CA VAL A 16 1.46 -0.31 -9.65
C VAL A 16 0.82 -1.63 -9.25
N TYR A 17 0.33 -1.71 -8.02
CA TYR A 17 -0.26 -2.93 -7.45
C TYR A 17 -1.61 -2.65 -6.82
N ASP A 18 -2.44 -3.68 -6.82
CA ASP A 18 -3.71 -3.73 -6.11
C ASP A 18 -3.45 -4.35 -4.72
N LEU A 19 -3.55 -3.52 -3.67
CA LEU A 19 -3.26 -3.92 -2.28
C LEU A 19 -4.53 -3.84 -1.43
N PRO A 20 -4.67 -4.69 -0.38
CA PRO A 20 -5.73 -4.55 0.61
C PRO A 20 -5.74 -3.14 1.21
N ALA A 21 -6.91 -2.57 1.43
CA ALA A 21 -7.04 -1.20 1.92
C ALA A 21 -8.05 -1.11 3.06
N ALA A 22 -7.78 -0.20 4.00
CA ALA A 22 -8.66 0.11 5.11
C ALA A 22 -10.05 0.56 4.59
N ASN A 23 -11.09 0.41 5.39
CA ASN A 23 -12.45 0.82 5.03
C ASN A 23 -12.62 2.36 5.05
N ALA A 24 -11.95 3.03 4.12
CA ALA A 24 -11.95 4.48 3.94
C ALA A 24 -11.91 4.81 2.44
N ALA A 25 -12.41 5.99 2.09
CA ALA A 25 -12.24 6.52 0.75
C ALA A 25 -10.81 7.03 0.56
N LEU A 26 -10.21 6.72 -0.59
CA LEU A 26 -8.89 7.21 -0.98
C LEU A 26 -9.00 7.90 -2.34
N ALA A 27 -8.56 9.16 -2.42
CA ALA A 27 -8.60 9.90 -3.67
C ALA A 27 -7.42 9.50 -4.58
N GLN A 28 -7.63 9.60 -5.90
CA GLN A 28 -6.55 9.47 -6.86
C GLN A 28 -5.48 10.55 -6.60
N GLY A 29 -4.21 10.17 -6.64
CA GLY A 29 -3.05 11.01 -6.33
C GLY A 29 -2.80 11.23 -4.83
N ALA A 30 -3.68 10.73 -3.94
CA ALA A 30 -3.44 10.83 -2.51
C ALA A 30 -2.25 9.97 -2.07
N LYS A 31 -1.55 10.42 -1.03
CA LYS A 31 -0.48 9.63 -0.39
C LYS A 31 -1.07 8.33 0.17
N ALA A 32 -0.42 7.21 -0.15
CA ALA A 32 -0.76 5.89 0.34
C ALA A 32 0.23 5.50 1.44
N TYR A 33 -0.28 5.11 2.60
CA TYR A 33 0.51 4.65 3.73
C TYR A 33 0.19 3.18 4.03
N TRP A 34 1.18 2.45 4.52
CA TRP A 34 1.04 1.07 4.96
C TRP A 34 0.81 0.99 6.46
N ASP A 35 -0.31 0.40 6.83
CA ASP A 35 -0.64 0.01 8.20
C ASP A 35 -0.16 -1.42 8.43
N ALA A 36 0.94 -1.56 9.17
CA ALA A 36 1.54 -2.85 9.47
C ALA A 36 0.72 -3.69 10.47
N THR A 37 -0.19 -3.08 11.23
CA THR A 37 -1.06 -3.76 12.19
C THR A 37 -2.21 -4.42 11.46
N ASN A 38 -2.91 -3.65 10.62
CA ASN A 38 -4.07 -4.13 9.87
C ASN A 38 -3.72 -4.75 8.52
N LYS A 39 -2.45 -4.72 8.11
CA LYS A 39 -1.93 -5.22 6.82
C LYS A 39 -2.69 -4.61 5.63
N ALA A 40 -2.89 -3.30 5.68
CA ALA A 40 -3.73 -2.59 4.73
C ALA A 40 -3.18 -1.20 4.38
N VAL A 41 -3.51 -0.74 3.18
CA VAL A 41 -3.27 0.64 2.74
C VAL A 41 -4.26 1.59 3.40
N THR A 42 -3.74 2.69 3.92
CA THR A 42 -4.50 3.76 4.56
C THR A 42 -4.05 5.14 4.05
N GLY A 43 -4.92 6.15 4.21
CA GLY A 43 -4.57 7.55 3.96
C GLY A 43 -3.98 8.25 5.19
N THR A 44 -3.97 7.58 6.35
CA THR A 44 -3.49 8.12 7.62
C THR A 44 -1.97 8.05 7.70
N ALA A 45 -1.32 9.20 7.89
CA ALA A 45 0.13 9.28 7.99
C ALA A 45 0.69 8.88 9.36
N ALA A 46 -0.01 9.24 10.45
CA ALA A 46 0.46 8.98 11.81
C ALA A 46 0.68 7.48 12.02
N ASP A 47 1.87 7.12 12.52
CA ASP A 47 2.31 5.75 12.82
C ASP A 47 2.31 4.75 11.63
N ASN A 48 2.10 5.23 10.40
CA ASN A 48 2.08 4.42 9.20
C ASN A 48 3.20 4.83 8.23
N VAL A 49 3.67 3.87 7.43
CA VAL A 49 4.81 4.09 6.54
C VAL A 49 4.32 4.57 5.18
N LEU A 50 4.88 5.66 4.64
CA LEU A 50 4.56 6.11 3.29
C LEU A 50 5.10 5.11 2.25
N ILE A 51 4.22 4.51 1.45
CA ILE A 51 4.60 3.53 0.41
C ILE A 51 4.46 4.05 -1.01
N GLY A 52 3.77 5.18 -1.19
CA GLY A 52 3.61 5.81 -2.50
C GLY A 52 2.31 6.59 -2.64
N ALA A 53 1.65 6.44 -3.79
CA ALA A 53 0.45 7.21 -4.13
C ALA A 53 -0.65 6.35 -4.76
N VAL A 54 -1.90 6.70 -4.47
CA VAL A 54 -3.09 6.04 -5.01
C VAL A 54 -3.24 6.39 -6.48
N VAL A 55 -3.25 5.39 -7.36
CA VAL A 55 -3.34 5.58 -8.82
C VAL A 55 -4.79 5.68 -9.28
N LEU A 56 -5.67 4.94 -8.63
CA LEU A 56 -7.11 4.96 -8.90
C LEU A 56 -7.85 5.22 -7.59
N GLY A 57 -8.68 6.25 -7.57
CA GLY A 57 -9.50 6.56 -6.40
C GLY A 57 -10.42 5.40 -6.05
N LYS A 58 -10.63 5.16 -4.75
CA LYS A 58 -11.50 4.11 -4.25
C LYS A 58 -12.47 4.64 -3.20
N ALA A 59 -13.70 4.13 -3.21
CA ALA A 59 -14.72 4.48 -2.22
C ALA A 59 -14.54 3.69 -0.91
N ALA A 60 -15.16 4.15 0.18
CA ALA A 60 -15.32 3.32 1.37
C ALA A 60 -16.09 2.03 1.01
N GLY A 61 -15.74 0.92 1.65
CA GLY A 61 -16.26 -0.42 1.35
C GLY A 61 -15.47 -1.17 0.29
N VAL A 62 -14.67 -0.48 -0.54
CA VAL A 62 -13.78 -1.15 -1.50
C VAL A 62 -12.54 -1.66 -0.76
N ALA A 63 -12.39 -2.99 -0.71
CA ALA A 63 -11.35 -3.68 0.04
C ALA A 63 -9.94 -3.55 -0.57
N VAL A 64 -9.82 -3.01 -1.78
CA VAL A 64 -8.57 -2.92 -2.54
C VAL A 64 -8.32 -1.47 -2.95
N ALA A 65 -7.06 -1.04 -2.88
CA ALA A 65 -6.58 0.22 -3.43
C ALA A 65 -5.45 -0.04 -4.43
N ARG A 66 -5.51 0.65 -5.58
CA ARG A 66 -4.44 0.62 -6.57
C ARG A 66 -3.39 1.65 -6.22
N VAL A 67 -2.17 1.22 -5.89
CA VAL A 67 -1.09 2.08 -5.40
C VAL A 67 0.14 1.95 -6.27
N ARG A 68 0.75 3.08 -6.62
CA ARG A 68 2.08 3.14 -7.20
C ARG A 68 3.10 3.14 -6.06
N LEU A 69 3.90 2.08 -5.96
CA LEU A 69 5.01 2.00 -5.02
C LEU A 69 6.14 2.93 -5.47
N ASN A 70 6.74 3.65 -4.52
CA ASN A 70 7.78 4.64 -4.78
C ASN A 70 9.21 4.15 -4.48
N GLY A 71 9.38 2.91 -3.98
CA GLY A 71 10.69 2.32 -3.68
C GLY A 71 11.51 3.06 -2.63
N THR A 72 10.86 3.84 -1.76
CA THR A 72 11.54 4.58 -0.70
C THR A 72 11.64 3.73 0.57
N VAL A 73 12.77 3.84 1.28
CA VAL A 73 13.05 3.23 2.58
C VAL A 73 13.01 4.27 3.69
#